data_AF-A0A3D1SF58-F1
#
_entry.id   AF-A0A3D1SF58-F1
#
_cell.length_a   1.000
_cell.length_b   1.000
_cell.length_c   1.000
_cell.angle_alpha   90.00
_cell.angle_beta   90.00
_cell.angle_gamma   90.00
#
_symmetry.space_group_name_H-M   'P 1'
#
loop_
_entity.id
_entity.type
_entity.pdbx_description
1 polymer ?
#
loop_
_entity_poly.entity_id
_entity_poly.type
_entity_poly.pdbx_seq_one_letter_code
_entity_poly.pdbx_strand_id
1 'polypeptide(L)'
;MDKKRRQAAIIEIITENEVETQSELSRLLGERGINATQATLSRDINELHITKCESESGLNRYYSGITRGPVEFSDIFSQAVLSVDYAMNTVVLKCHAGLADAACKVVDENKLEPVIGTIAGDDTVFILTKTENHAKALSVRLKQMMKRA
;
A
#
# COMPACT_ATOMS: atom_id res chain seq x y z
N MET A 1 12.32 -3.52 -23.75
CA MET A 1 11.01 -3.90 -23.19
C MET A 1 10.59 -2.84 -22.19
N ASP A 2 9.38 -2.30 -22.30
CA ASP A 2 8.93 -1.23 -21.42
C ASP A 2 8.68 -1.78 -19.99
N LYS A 3 9.50 -1.32 -19.04
CA LYS A 3 9.44 -1.67 -17.62
C LYS A 3 8.04 -1.40 -17.06
N LYS A 4 7.41 -0.28 -17.44
CA LYS A 4 6.07 0.09 -16.97
C LYS A 4 5.02 -0.92 -17.42
N ARG A 5 5.06 -1.35 -18.68
CA ARG A 5 4.16 -2.38 -19.21
C ARG A 5 4.31 -3.72 -18.48
N ARG A 6 5.54 -4.13 -18.18
CA ARG A 6 5.78 -5.37 -17.44
C ARG A 6 5.27 -5.28 -16.00
N GLN A 7 5.57 -4.18 -15.31
CA GLN A 7 5.12 -3.95 -13.95
C GLN A 7 3.58 -3.90 -13.85
N ALA A 8 2.90 -3.24 -14.79
CA ALA A 8 1.43 -3.27 -14.86
C ALA A 8 0.89 -4.69 -15.05
N ALA A 9 1.51 -5.49 -15.93
CA ALA A 9 1.10 -6.88 -16.14
C ALA A 9 1.34 -7.77 -14.91
N ILE A 10 2.42 -7.55 -14.15
CA ILE A 10 2.67 -8.25 -12.87
C ILE A 10 1.51 -8.01 -11.90
N ILE A 11 1.12 -6.75 -11.75
CA ILE A 11 0.03 -6.29 -10.88
C ILE A 11 -1.31 -6.92 -11.29
N GLU A 12 -1.65 -6.91 -12.59
CA GLU A 12 -2.87 -7.57 -13.10
C GLU A 12 -2.86 -9.08 -12.79
N ILE A 13 -1.75 -9.76 -13.07
CA ILE A 13 -1.62 -11.22 -12.89
C ILE A 13 -1.84 -11.63 -11.43
N ILE A 14 -1.18 -10.97 -10.48
CA ILE A 14 -1.31 -11.31 -9.05
C ILE A 14 -2.66 -10.89 -8.45
N THR A 15 -3.41 -10.04 -9.15
CA THR A 15 -4.79 -9.66 -8.77
C THR A 15 -5.80 -10.69 -9.26
N GLU A 16 -5.59 -11.22 -10.46
CA GLU A 16 -6.51 -12.17 -11.13
C GLU A 16 -6.24 -13.64 -10.78
N ASN A 17 -5.05 -13.96 -10.28
CA ASN A 17 -4.58 -15.33 -10.07
C ASN A 17 -3.91 -15.49 -8.70
N GLU A 18 -4.02 -16.68 -8.11
CA GLU A 18 -3.21 -17.05 -6.95
C GLU A 18 -1.81 -17.46 -7.42
N VAL A 19 -0.83 -16.57 -7.23
CA VAL A 19 0.56 -16.80 -7.69
C VAL A 19 1.48 -16.97 -6.50
N GLU A 20 2.09 -18.14 -6.36
CA GLU A 20 2.92 -18.46 -5.18
C GLU A 20 4.42 -18.25 -5.43
N THR A 21 4.85 -18.42 -6.69
CA THR A 21 6.27 -18.48 -7.05
C THR A 21 6.64 -17.53 -8.18
N GLN A 22 7.89 -17.05 -8.20
CA GLN A 22 8.35 -16.16 -9.28
C GLN A 22 8.39 -16.89 -10.62
N SER A 23 8.61 -18.20 -10.60
CA SER A 23 8.57 -19.06 -11.80
C SER A 23 7.17 -19.09 -12.40
N GLU A 24 6.14 -19.18 -11.56
CA GLU A 24 4.75 -19.09 -11.99
C GLU A 24 4.40 -17.72 -12.54
N LEU A 25 4.78 -16.64 -11.84
CA LEU A 25 4.62 -15.27 -12.34
C LEU A 25 5.29 -15.08 -13.71
N SER A 26 6.51 -15.63 -13.87
CA SER A 26 7.23 -15.59 -15.14
C SER A 26 6.51 -16.33 -16.25
N ARG A 27 5.89 -17.47 -15.95
CA ARG A 27 5.11 -18.27 -16.92
C ARG A 27 3.88 -17.48 -17.39
N LEU A 28 3.11 -16.91 -16.46
CA LEU A 28 1.91 -16.12 -16.77
C LEU A 28 2.23 -14.85 -17.56
N LEU A 29 3.36 -14.20 -17.27
CA LEU A 29 3.86 -13.08 -18.09
C LEU A 29 4.23 -13.54 -19.51
N GLY A 30 4.86 -14.71 -19.63
CA GLY A 30 5.20 -15.33 -20.91
C GLY A 30 3.98 -15.57 -21.79
N GLU A 31 2.86 -16.02 -21.21
CA GLU A 31 1.57 -16.18 -21.91
C GLU A 31 1.03 -14.86 -22.47
N ARG A 32 1.35 -13.72 -21.82
CA ARG A 32 1.04 -12.37 -22.32
C ARG A 32 2.12 -11.79 -23.25
N GLY A 33 3.08 -12.61 -23.68
CA GLY A 33 4.20 -12.21 -24.55
C GLY A 33 5.26 -11.36 -23.85
N ILE A 34 5.32 -11.39 -22.52
CA ILE A 34 6.26 -10.61 -21.70
C ILE A 34 7.31 -11.55 -21.10
N ASN A 35 8.51 -11.54 -21.65
CA ASN A 35 9.64 -12.31 -21.12
C ASN A 35 10.38 -11.52 -20.03
N ALA A 36 10.53 -12.11 -18.85
CA ALA A 36 11.29 -11.55 -17.75
C ALA A 36 12.18 -12.62 -17.12
N THR A 37 13.40 -12.26 -16.75
CA THR A 37 14.27 -13.17 -15.99
C THR A 37 13.88 -13.14 -14.51
N GLN A 38 14.26 -14.18 -13.77
CA GLN A 38 14.06 -14.22 -12.31
C GLN A 38 14.66 -12.99 -11.61
N ALA A 39 15.86 -12.55 -12.01
CA ALA A 39 16.49 -11.35 -11.45
C ALA A 39 15.70 -10.07 -11.76
N THR A 40 15.05 -9.99 -12.92
CA THR A 40 14.19 -8.84 -13.28
C THR A 40 12.92 -8.84 -12.45
N LEU A 41 12.26 -9.99 -12.33
CA LEU A 41 11.04 -10.14 -11.53
C LEU A 41 11.29 -9.88 -10.04
N SER A 42 12.42 -10.34 -9.52
CA SER A 42 12.82 -10.05 -8.13
C SER A 42 12.95 -8.55 -7.88
N ARG A 43 13.58 -7.81 -8.80
CA ARG A 43 13.66 -6.35 -8.72
C ARG A 43 12.28 -5.69 -8.82
N ASP A 44 11.46 -6.10 -9.78
CA ASP A 44 10.12 -5.52 -9.95
C ASP A 44 9.22 -5.81 -8.74
N ILE A 45 9.27 -7.01 -8.15
CA ILE A 45 8.54 -7.36 -6.92
C ILE A 45 8.93 -6.43 -5.77
N ASN A 46 10.23 -6.19 -5.60
CA ASN A 46 10.71 -5.28 -4.56
C ASN A 46 10.29 -3.83 -4.84
N GLU A 47 10.42 -3.36 -6.07
CA GLU A 47 10.04 -1.99 -6.47
C GLU A 47 8.53 -1.74 -6.42
N LEU A 48 7.72 -2.79 -6.63
CA LEU A 48 6.25 -2.74 -6.54
C LEU A 48 5.73 -3.02 -5.14
N HIS A 49 6.62 -3.20 -4.16
CA HIS A 49 6.29 -3.55 -2.78
C HIS A 49 5.33 -4.74 -2.69
N ILE A 50 5.56 -5.75 -3.53
CA ILE A 50 4.77 -6.99 -3.53
C ILE A 50 5.28 -7.89 -2.42
N THR A 51 4.41 -8.22 -1.46
CA THR A 51 4.69 -9.12 -0.33
C THR A 51 3.99 -10.47 -0.54
N LYS A 52 4.31 -11.47 0.29
CA LYS A 52 3.55 -12.73 0.33
C LYS A 52 2.58 -12.70 1.49
N CYS A 53 1.33 -13.07 1.24
CA CYS A 53 0.30 -13.23 2.27
C CYS A 53 -0.38 -14.59 2.13
N GLU A 54 -0.87 -15.11 3.25
CA GLU A 54 -1.73 -16.29 3.27
C GLU A 54 -3.08 -15.94 2.62
N SER A 55 -3.49 -16.72 1.63
CA SER A 55 -4.81 -16.66 1.02
C SER A 55 -5.86 -17.38 1.88
N GLU A 56 -7.14 -17.20 1.56
CA GLU A 56 -8.25 -17.91 2.24
C GLU A 56 -8.16 -19.44 2.10
N SER A 57 -7.40 -19.93 1.11
CA SER A 57 -7.10 -21.34 0.90
C SER A 57 -5.88 -21.85 1.69
N GLY A 58 -5.20 -20.98 2.46
CA GLY A 58 -4.01 -21.30 3.25
C GLY A 58 -2.69 -21.28 2.45
N LEU A 59 -2.70 -20.76 1.23
CA LEU A 59 -1.54 -20.72 0.34
C LEU A 59 -0.85 -19.35 0.37
N ASN A 60 0.48 -19.33 0.37
CA ASN A 60 1.30 -18.11 0.37
C ASN A 60 1.37 -17.48 -1.03
N ARG A 61 0.53 -16.47 -1.32
CA ARG A 61 0.45 -15.80 -2.62
C ARG A 61 1.12 -14.44 -2.64
N TYR A 62 1.63 -14.02 -3.80
CA TYR A 62 2.06 -12.64 -4.03
C TYR A 62 0.87 -11.68 -3.94
N TYR A 63 1.11 -10.57 -3.27
CA TYR A 63 0.14 -9.54 -2.97
C TYR A 63 0.81 -8.17 -3.12
N SER A 64 0.25 -7.26 -3.91
CA SER A 64 0.66 -5.86 -3.85
C SER A 64 -0.26 -5.12 -2.90
N GLY A 65 0.30 -4.31 -2.00
CA GLY A 65 -0.47 -3.34 -1.22
C GLY A 65 -1.24 -2.32 -2.09
N ILE A 66 -0.92 -2.26 -3.39
CA ILE A 66 -1.55 -1.41 -4.41
C ILE A 66 -2.80 -2.08 -5.01
N THR A 67 -2.95 -3.40 -4.89
CA THR A 67 -4.04 -4.19 -5.50
C THR A 67 -5.00 -4.74 -4.47
N ARG A 68 -5.89 -3.87 -4.00
CA ARG A 68 -7.29 -4.27 -3.94
C ARG A 68 -8.05 -3.34 -4.90
N GLY A 69 -8.75 -3.92 -5.89
CA GLY A 69 -9.86 -3.21 -6.56
C GLY A 69 -10.89 -2.78 -5.51
N PRO A 70 -11.82 -1.86 -5.86
CA PRO A 70 -12.29 -0.74 -5.02
C PRO A 70 -12.62 -1.18 -3.59
N VAL A 71 -11.58 -1.31 -2.79
CA VAL A 71 -11.73 -1.48 -1.37
C VAL A 71 -11.90 -0.08 -0.86
N GLU A 72 -13.00 0.12 -0.13
CA GLU A 72 -13.21 1.37 0.58
C GLU A 72 -11.89 1.70 1.27
N PHE A 73 -11.32 2.87 0.94
CA PHE A 73 -9.98 3.28 1.38
C PHE A 73 -9.76 3.13 2.90
N SER A 74 -10.84 2.98 3.67
CA SER A 74 -10.86 2.56 5.07
C SER A 74 -10.11 1.26 5.34
N ASP A 75 -10.21 0.22 4.50
CA ASP A 75 -9.63 -1.08 4.85
C ASP A 75 -8.11 -1.09 4.61
N ILE A 76 -7.61 -0.38 3.59
CA ILE A 76 -6.17 -0.22 3.38
C ILE A 76 -5.56 0.56 4.54
N PHE A 77 -6.24 1.62 4.99
CA PHE A 77 -5.78 2.41 6.12
C PHE A 77 -5.76 1.61 7.42
N SER A 78 -6.81 0.84 7.71
CA SER A 78 -6.89 0.02 8.92
C SER A 78 -5.87 -1.12 8.92
N GLN A 79 -5.54 -1.69 7.75
CA GLN A 79 -4.51 -2.72 7.61
C GLN A 79 -3.08 -2.17 7.64
N ALA A 80 -2.87 -0.93 7.16
CA ALA A 80 -1.54 -0.33 7.10
C ALA A 80 -1.13 0.32 8.43
N VAL A 81 -2.05 0.96 9.15
CA VAL A 81 -1.76 1.82 10.29
C VAL A 81 -1.86 1.07 11.62
N LEU A 82 -0.74 1.04 12.36
CA LEU A 82 -0.63 0.48 13.70
C LEU A 82 -1.08 1.46 14.78
N SER A 83 -0.73 2.74 14.64
CA SER A 83 -1.09 3.77 15.61
C SER A 83 -1.13 5.17 15.01
N VAL A 84 -1.87 6.04 15.68
CA VAL A 84 -2.02 7.45 15.33
C VAL A 84 -1.77 8.30 16.58
N ASP A 85 -0.85 9.23 16.48
CA ASP A 85 -0.61 10.23 17.51
C ASP A 85 -0.36 11.62 16.90
N TYR A 86 -0.26 12.65 17.72
CA TYR A 86 0.08 13.99 17.23
C TYR A 86 0.93 14.78 18.24
N ALA A 87 1.75 15.68 17.71
CA ALA A 87 2.51 16.65 18.47
C ALA A 87 2.38 18.02 17.80
N MET A 88 1.90 19.01 18.55
CA MET A 88 1.56 20.33 18.00
C MET A 88 0.67 20.18 16.75
N ASN A 89 1.03 20.79 15.64
CA ASN A 89 0.27 20.75 14.39
C ASN A 89 0.61 19.56 13.47
N THR A 90 1.36 18.56 13.95
CA THR A 90 1.79 17.41 13.16
C THR A 90 1.17 16.13 13.69
N VAL A 91 0.49 15.37 12.82
CA VAL A 91 0.00 14.03 13.12
C VAL A 91 1.00 13.01 12.58
N VAL A 92 1.26 11.95 13.34
CA VAL A 92 2.14 10.86 12.97
C VAL A 92 1.34 9.57 12.92
N LEU A 93 1.49 8.84 11.80
CA LEU A 93 1.01 7.47 11.67
C LEU A 93 2.22 6.54 11.79
N LYS A 94 2.11 5.51 12.65
CA LYS A 94 2.99 4.35 12.56
C LYS A 94 2.29 3.29 11.73
N CYS A 95 3.02 2.71 10.80
CA CYS A 95 2.53 1.72 9.85
C CYS A 95 3.35 0.44 9.95
N HIS A 96 2.84 -0.64 9.35
CA HIS A 96 3.71 -1.77 9.02
C HIS A 96 4.79 -1.35 8.02
N ALA A 97 5.96 -2.00 8.08
CA ALA A 97 7.08 -1.73 7.19
C ALA A 97 6.66 -1.80 5.71
N GLY A 98 7.08 -0.82 4.92
CA GLY A 98 6.73 -0.68 3.51
C GLY A 98 5.30 -0.25 3.20
N LEU A 99 4.45 0.01 4.21
CA LEU A 99 3.04 0.39 4.00
C LEU A 99 2.74 1.88 4.30
N ALA A 100 3.73 2.67 4.71
CA ALA A 100 3.53 4.08 4.99
C ALA A 100 3.04 4.87 3.77
N ASP A 101 3.57 4.59 2.57
CA ASP A 101 3.12 5.23 1.32
C ASP A 101 1.63 4.95 1.03
N ALA A 102 1.16 3.72 1.30
CA ALA A 102 -0.24 3.36 1.10
C ALA A 102 -1.15 4.13 2.06
N ALA A 103 -0.79 4.20 3.35
CA ALA A 103 -1.52 4.98 4.34
C ALA A 103 -1.53 6.49 4.00
N CYS A 104 -0.40 7.02 3.55
CA CYS A 104 -0.24 8.41 3.13
C CYS A 104 -1.16 8.75 1.96
N LYS A 105 -1.19 7.89 0.93
CA LYS A 105 -2.05 8.07 -0.24
C LYS A 105 -3.53 8.11 0.12
N VAL A 106 -3.97 7.27 1.07
CA VAL A 106 -5.34 7.32 1.59
C VAL A 106 -5.65 8.68 2.21
N VAL A 107 -4.74 9.24 3.01
CA VAL A 107 -4.90 10.57 3.64
C VAL A 107 -5.04 11.66 2.58
N ASP A 108 -4.19 11.64 1.56
CA ASP A 108 -4.17 12.64 0.49
C ASP A 108 -5.45 12.59 -0.38
N GLU A 109 -5.90 11.39 -0.76
CA GLU A 109 -7.07 11.21 -1.63
C GLU A 109 -8.39 11.52 -0.93
N ASN A 110 -8.47 11.30 0.39
CA ASN A 110 -9.65 11.65 1.18
C ASN A 110 -9.82 13.16 1.40
N LYS A 111 -8.86 14.00 0.95
CA LYS A 111 -8.87 15.46 1.09
C LYS A 111 -9.29 15.89 2.49
N LEU A 112 -8.67 15.27 3.50
CA LEU A 112 -8.99 15.51 4.89
C LEU A 112 -8.58 16.94 5.26
N GLU A 113 -9.51 17.89 5.16
CA GLU A 113 -9.21 19.24 5.62
C GLU A 113 -9.04 19.27 7.15
N PRO A 114 -8.05 20.01 7.68
CA PRO A 114 -7.14 20.94 7.01
C PRO A 114 -5.69 20.43 7.00
N VAL A 115 -5.44 19.31 6.31
CA VAL A 115 -4.09 18.85 5.99
C VAL A 115 -3.42 19.84 5.02
N ILE A 116 -2.21 20.28 5.37
CA ILE A 116 -1.33 21.11 4.51
C ILE A 116 -0.54 20.22 3.56
N GLY A 117 -0.06 19.08 4.07
CA GLY A 117 0.71 18.11 3.29
C GLY A 117 1.13 16.91 4.12
N THR A 118 1.65 15.91 3.44
CA THR A 118 2.04 14.62 3.99
C THR A 118 3.44 14.24 3.51
N ILE A 119 4.18 13.48 4.32
CA ILE A 119 5.47 12.89 3.99
C ILE A 119 5.48 11.47 4.52
N ALA A 120 5.67 10.49 3.65
CA ALA A 120 5.85 9.10 4.03
C ALA A 120 7.32 8.71 4.07
N GLY A 121 7.69 7.94 5.09
CA GLY A 121 8.90 7.13 5.13
C GLY A 121 8.57 5.68 4.79
N ASP A 122 9.28 4.73 5.40
CA ASP A 122 9.01 3.29 5.21
C ASP A 122 7.84 2.79 6.08
N ASP A 123 7.86 3.14 7.37
CA ASP A 123 6.91 2.66 8.40
C ASP A 123 6.21 3.82 9.15
N THR A 124 6.39 5.06 8.66
CA THR A 124 5.95 6.26 9.37
C THR A 124 5.45 7.31 8.38
N VAL A 125 4.32 7.93 8.66
CA VAL A 125 3.78 9.06 7.88
C VAL A 125 3.70 10.29 8.77
N PHE A 126 4.22 11.41 8.29
CA PHE A 126 4.05 12.73 8.87
C PHE A 126 2.96 13.48 8.13
N ILE A 127 2.01 14.04 8.85
CA ILE A 127 0.90 14.81 8.30
C ILE A 127 0.89 16.19 8.95
N LEU A 128 1.18 17.22 8.16
CA LEU A 128 1.22 18.60 8.62
C LEU A 128 -0.17 19.22 8.53
N THR A 129 -0.59 19.89 9.60
CA THR A 129 -1.84 20.67 9.65
C THR A 129 -1.56 22.12 10.04
N LYS A 130 -2.56 23.00 9.92
CA LYS A 130 -2.39 24.43 10.24
C LYS A 130 -2.18 24.73 11.73
N THR A 131 -2.79 23.93 12.63
CA THR A 131 -2.80 24.22 14.07
C THR A 131 -2.85 22.92 14.88
N GLU A 132 -2.52 22.98 16.16
CA GLU A 132 -2.65 21.83 17.06
C GLU A 132 -4.10 21.32 17.18
N ASN A 133 -5.08 22.22 17.18
CA ASN A 133 -6.50 21.82 17.20
C ASN A 133 -6.88 21.01 15.95
N HIS A 134 -6.31 21.35 14.79
CA HIS A 134 -6.52 20.58 13.57
C HIS A 134 -5.86 19.20 13.64
N ALA A 135 -4.63 19.11 14.14
CA ALA A 135 -3.96 17.84 14.34
C ALA A 135 -4.74 16.93 15.31
N LYS A 136 -5.24 17.50 16.41
CA LYS A 136 -6.11 16.79 17.36
C LYS A 136 -7.38 16.26 16.68
N ALA A 137 -8.10 17.10 15.96
CA ALA A 137 -9.32 16.70 15.25
C ALA A 137 -9.06 15.62 14.19
N LEU A 138 -7.99 15.78 13.41
CA LEU A 138 -7.56 14.80 12.42
C LEU A 138 -7.20 13.47 13.07
N SER A 139 -6.46 13.47 14.19
CA SER A 139 -6.08 12.26 14.91
C SER A 139 -7.30 11.44 15.35
N VAL A 140 -8.39 12.11 15.79
CA VAL A 140 -9.65 11.45 16.16
C VAL A 140 -10.30 10.80 14.94
N ARG A 141 -10.36 11.51 13.81
CA ARG A 141 -10.94 11.00 12.56
C ARG A 141 -10.15 9.81 12.01
N LEU A 142 -8.82 9.88 11.99
CA LEU A 142 -7.97 8.79 11.54
C LEU A 142 -8.09 7.56 12.46
N LYS A 143 -8.19 7.75 13.78
CA LYS A 143 -8.49 6.65 14.73
C LYS A 143 -9.85 6.01 14.49
N GLN A 144 -10.84 6.74 13.98
CA GLN A 144 -12.13 6.16 13.60
C GLN A 144 -12.02 5.33 12.31
N MET A 145 -11.20 5.75 11.35
CA MET A 145 -10.92 4.98 10.13
C MET A 145 -10.26 3.63 10.44
N MET A 146 -9.42 3.55 11.48
CA MET A 146 -8.83 2.28 11.93
C MET A 146 -9.85 1.27 12.47
N LYS A 147 -11.01 1.71 12.96
CA LYS A 147 -12.01 0.84 13.62
C LYS A 147 -13.07 0.27 12.67
N ARG A 148 -13.06 0.66 11.39
CA ARG A 148 -14.03 0.24 10.38
C ARG A 148 -13.51 -0.94 9.56
N ALA A 149 -13.07 -2.00 10.23
CA ALA A 149 -12.64 -3.26 9.61
C ALA A 149 -13.64 -4.37 9.95
#